data_AF-Q9SWF4-F1
#
_entry.id   AF-Q9SWF4-F1
#
_cell.length_a   1.000
_cell.length_b   1.000
_cell.length_c   1.000
_cell.angle_alpha   90.00
_cell.angle_beta   90.00
_cell.angle_gamma   90.00
#
_symmetry.space_group_name_H-M   'P 1'
#
loop_
_entity.id
_entity.type
_entity.pdbx_description
1 polymer ?
#
loop_
_entity_poly.entity_id
_entity_poly.type
_entity_poly.pdbx_seq_one_letter_code
_entity_poly.pdbx_strand_id
1 'polypeptide(L)' 'LPGHLLRYPIGVASEGDITELPGHEFFPDTKARVLGTKSDYLPPNLTT' A
#
# COMPACT_ATOMS: atom_id res chain seq x y z
N LEU A 1 -9.58 -16.46 -13.24
CA LEU A 1 -10.30 -15.38 -12.53
C LEU A 1 -11.33 -14.78 -13.48
N PRO A 2 -12.61 -14.71 -13.10
CA PRO A 2 -13.69 -14.19 -13.95
C PRO A 2 -13.73 -12.65 -14.09
N GLY A 3 -12.64 -11.94 -13.73
CA GLY A 3 -12.55 -10.48 -13.83
C GLY A 3 -11.19 -9.93 -13.39
N HIS A 4 -10.99 -8.62 -13.55
CA HIS A 4 -9.73 -7.92 -13.25
C HIS A 4 -9.84 -6.92 -12.08
N LEU A 5 -11.05 -6.71 -11.52
CA LEU A 5 -11.23 -5.81 -10.40
C LEU A 5 -10.72 -6.49 -9.12
N LEU A 6 -9.62 -5.97 -8.59
CA LEU A 6 -9.04 -6.40 -7.32
C LEU A 6 -9.21 -5.25 -6.31
N ARG A 7 -9.65 -5.59 -5.09
CA ARG A 7 -9.67 -4.63 -3.98
C ARG A 7 -8.22 -4.26 -3.64
N TYR A 8 -7.94 -2.97 -3.49
CA TYR A 8 -6.61 -2.51 -3.07
C TYR A 8 -6.25 -3.16 -1.71
N PRO A 9 -5.06 -3.75 -1.54
CA PRO A 9 -4.74 -4.64 -0.42
C PRO A 9 -4.45 -3.89 0.90
N ILE A 10 -5.38 -3.05 1.33
CA ILE A 10 -5.32 -2.27 2.58
C ILE A 10 -6.53 -2.53 3.47
N GLY A 11 -6.31 -2.38 4.77
CA GLY A 11 -7.35 -2.22 5.77
C GLY A 11 -7.63 -0.75 6.06
N VAL A 12 -8.83 -0.46 6.55
CA VAL A 12 -9.22 0.84 7.10
C VAL A 12 -9.68 0.58 8.53
N ALA A 13 -8.99 1.17 9.51
CA ALA A 13 -9.32 1.05 10.93
C ALA A 13 -10.60 1.84 11.27
N SER A 14 -11.11 1.69 12.50
CA SER A 14 -12.34 2.38 12.94
C SER A 14 -12.24 3.90 12.83
N GLU A 15 -11.05 4.46 13.08
CA GLU A 15 -10.75 5.89 13.01
C GLU A 15 -10.33 6.35 11.60
N GLY A 16 -10.34 5.46 10.61
CA GLY A 16 -9.96 5.78 9.24
C GLY A 16 -8.47 5.61 8.91
N ASP A 17 -7.65 5.19 9.88
CA ASP A 17 -6.24 4.89 9.64
C ASP A 17 -6.06 3.76 8.64
N ILE A 18 -5.12 3.93 7.70
CA ILE A 18 -4.79 2.91 6.72
C ILE A 18 -3.86 1.87 7.35
N THR A 19 -4.25 0.61 7.27
CA THR A 19 -3.52 -0.52 7.86
C THR A 19 -3.15 -1.54 6.79
N GLU A 20 -2.09 -2.31 7.06
CA GLU A 20 -1.72 -3.44 6.22
C GLU A 20 -2.79 -4.54 6.37
N LEU A 21 -3.19 -5.14 5.25
CA LEU A 21 -4.05 -6.31 5.29
C LEU A 21 -3.23 -7.50 5.83
N PRO A 22 -3.76 -8.34 6.74
CA PRO A 22 -3.00 -9.47 7.30
C PRO A 22 -2.40 -10.35 6.19
N GLY A 23 -1.09 -10.61 6.27
CA GLY A 23 -0.35 -11.38 5.28
C GLY A 23 0.02 -10.63 3.98
N HIS A 24 -0.28 -9.33 3.89
CA HIS A 24 -0.04 -8.50 2.70
C HIS A 24 0.72 -7.20 3.05
N GLU A 25 1.81 -7.33 3.82
CA GLU A 25 2.75 -6.21 4.02
C GLU A 25 3.36 -5.75 2.68
N PHE A 26 3.64 -6.70 1.79
CA PHE A 26 4.19 -6.47 0.46
C PHE A 26 3.17 -6.80 -0.64
N PHE A 27 3.32 -6.17 -1.81
CA PHE A 27 2.55 -6.60 -2.99
C PHE A 27 2.92 -8.04 -3.37
N PRO A 28 1.96 -8.84 -3.88
CA PRO A 28 2.23 -10.20 -4.36
C PRO A 28 3.43 -10.21 -5.30
N ASP A 29 4.33 -11.17 -5.10
CA ASP A 29 5.57 -11.36 -5.88
C ASP A 29 6.61 -10.23 -5.76
N THR A 30 6.47 -9.33 -4.78
CA THR A 30 7.43 -8.24 -4.55
C THR A 30 7.94 -8.17 -3.11
N LYS A 31 8.91 -7.28 -2.89
CA LYS A 31 9.33 -6.78 -1.57
C LYS A 31 8.95 -5.31 -1.35
N ALA A 32 8.00 -4.80 -2.15
CA ALA A 32 7.55 -3.42 -2.08
C ALA A 32 6.39 -3.32 -1.10
N ARG A 33 6.53 -2.46 -0.07
CA ARG A 33 5.51 -2.29 0.97
C ARG A 33 4.24 -1.66 0.39
N VAL A 34 3.08 -2.22 0.72
CA VAL A 34 1.79 -1.72 0.22
C VAL A 34 1.48 -0.30 0.70
N LEU A 35 1.87 0.04 1.93
CA LEU A 35 1.71 1.39 2.50
C LEU A 35 2.76 2.40 2.01
N GLY A 36 3.73 1.96 1.20
CA GLY A 36 4.84 2.78 0.76
C GLY A 36 5.84 3.10 1.86
N THR A 37 6.77 3.99 1.56
CA THR A 37 7.78 4.50 2.51
C THR A 37 8.13 5.92 2.09
N LYS A 38 8.11 6.86 3.04
CA LYS A 38 8.52 8.23 2.77
C LYS A 38 10.02 8.24 2.43
N SER A 39 10.38 8.90 1.32
CA SER A 39 11.79 9.06 0.96
C SER A 39 12.43 10.19 1.76
N ASP A 40 13.59 9.91 2.34
CA ASP A 40 14.41 10.93 3.03
C ASP A 40 15.30 11.72 2.05
N TYR A 41 15.45 11.23 0.82
CA TYR A 41 16.34 11.81 -0.20
C TYR A 41 15.58 12.56 -1.29
N LEU A 42 14.36 12.13 -1.61
CA LEU A 42 13.57 12.72 -2.67
C LEU A 42 12.69 13.85 -2.10
N PRO A 43 12.84 15.09 -2.59
CA PRO A 43 12.01 16.18 -2.13
C PRO A 43 10.55 16.02 -2.61
N PRO A 44 9.56 16.48 -1.83
CA PRO A 44 8.14 16.30 -2.16
C PRO A 44 7.73 16.84 -3.53
N ASN A 45 8.35 17.93 -4.01
CA ASN A 45 8.05 18.52 -5.32
C ASN A 45 8.29 17.58 -6.52
N LEU A 46 9.00 16.47 -6.31
CA LEU A 46 9.20 15.43 -7.33
C LEU A 46 8.24 14.25 -7.19
N THR A 47 7.56 14.10 -6.04
CA THR A 47 6.79 12.89 -5.69
C THR A 47 5.31 13.15 -5.36
N THR A 48 4.89 14.41 -5.30
CA THR A 48 3.49 14.86 -5.11
C THR A 48 2.95 15.45 -6.40
#